data_AF-A0A382WAW7-F1
#
_entry.id   AF-A0A382WAW7-F1
#
_cell.length_a   1.000
_cell.length_b   1.000
_cell.length_c   1.000
_cell.angle_alpha   90.00
_cell.angle_beta   90.00
_cell.angle_gamma   90.00
#
_symmetry.space_group_name_H-M   'P 1'
#
loop_
_entity.id
_entity.type
_entity.pdbx_description
1 polymer ?
#
loop_
_entity_poly.entity_id
_entity_poly.type
_entity_poly.pdbx_seq_one_letter_code
_entity_poly.pdbx_strand_id
1 'polypeptide(L)' 'MSLDSKMKNKVNTIVANVFNVAIDDINKDSSPETVGDWDSLGQLSLIQSIELKFNITMEINEIFSILKVED' A
#
# COMPACT_ATOMS: atom_id res chain seq x y z
N MET A 1 6.03 2.05 22.51
CA MET A 1 5.88 2.01 21.03
C MET A 1 4.56 1.33 20.74
N SER A 2 3.60 2.07 20.17
CA SER A 2 2.24 1.58 19.90
C SER A 2 2.24 0.55 18.76
N LEU A 3 1.28 -0.38 18.79
CA LEU A 3 1.11 -1.42 17.74
C LEU A 3 0.89 -0.81 16.35
N ASP A 4 0.32 0.40 16.31
CA ASP A 4 -0.06 1.14 15.11
C ASP A 4 1.15 1.47 14.22
N SER A 5 2.29 1.88 14.81
CA SER A 5 3.50 2.20 14.04
C SER A 5 4.14 0.99 13.36
N LYS A 6 4.00 -0.22 13.93
CA LYS A 6 4.56 -1.44 13.32
C LYS A 6 3.76 -1.88 12.11
N MET A 7 2.44 -1.72 12.13
CA MET A 7 1.58 -2.09 11.01
C MET A 7 1.74 -1.10 9.85
N LYS A 8 1.79 0.20 10.15
CA LYS A 8 2.04 1.26 9.15
C LYS A 8 3.36 1.06 8.42
N ASN A 9 4.45 0.74 9.14
CA ASN A 9 5.74 0.43 8.51
C ASN A 9 5.70 -0.79 7.58
N LYS A 10 4.93 -1.83 7.93
CA LYS A 10 4.79 -3.01 7.05
C LYS A 10 4.08 -2.66 5.75
N VAL A 11 2.97 -1.92 5.83
CA VAL A 11 2.22 -1.50 4.64
C VAL A 11 3.08 -0.58 3.77
N ASN A 12 3.75 0.42 4.36
CA ASN A 12 4.65 1.31 3.62
C ASN A 12 5.80 0.53 2.95
N THR A 13 6.32 -0.51 3.59
CA THR A 13 7.34 -1.38 2.99
C THR A 13 6.80 -2.14 1.78
N ILE A 14 5.55 -2.62 1.84
CA ILE A 14 4.93 -3.33 0.70
C ILE A 14 4.73 -2.35 -0.47
N VAL A 15 4.18 -1.17 -0.19
CA VAL A 15 3.99 -0.09 -1.17
C VAL A 15 5.32 0.28 -1.82
N ALA A 16 6.36 0.54 -1.03
CA ALA A 16 7.70 0.86 -1.51
C ALA A 16 8.29 -0.24 -2.42
N ASN A 17 8.12 -1.51 -2.05
CA ASN A 17 8.60 -2.63 -2.86
C ASN A 17 7.82 -2.81 -4.17
N VAL A 18 6.50 -2.60 -4.14
CA VAL A 18 5.63 -2.77 -5.31
C VAL A 18 5.91 -1.69 -6.36
N PHE A 19 6.07 -0.45 -5.90
CA PHE A 19 6.33 0.70 -6.78
C PHE A 19 7.82 1.01 -6.96
N ASN A 20 8.69 0.19 -6.38
CA ASN A 20 10.16 0.35 -6.44
C ASN A 20 10.63 1.77 -6.06
N VAL A 21 9.99 2.35 -5.05
CA VAL A 21 10.33 3.68 -4.50
C VAL A 21 10.94 3.54 -3.10
N ALA A 22 11.64 4.55 -2.62
CA ALA A 22 12.19 4.52 -1.27
C ALA A 22 11.04 4.53 -0.24
N ILE A 23 11.19 3.78 0.85
CA ILE A 23 10.20 3.80 1.93
C ILE A 23 10.08 5.19 2.58
N ASP A 24 11.15 5.98 2.54
CA ASP A 24 11.17 7.37 3.00
C ASP A 24 10.35 8.31 2.11
N ASP A 25 10.10 7.91 0.86
CA ASP A 25 9.21 8.63 -0.06
C ASP A 25 7.74 8.21 0.13
N ILE A 26 7.48 7.11 0.84
CA ILE A 26 6.13 6.65 1.18
C ILE A 26 5.66 7.31 2.47
N ASN A 27 4.63 8.14 2.33
CA ASN A 27 3.98 8.81 3.44
C ASN A 27 2.45 8.69 3.30
N LYS A 28 1.72 9.31 4.23
CA LYS A 28 0.24 9.28 4.24
C LYS A 28 -0.40 9.94 3.01
N ASP A 29 0.33 10.83 2.34
CA ASP A 29 -0.11 11.54 1.14
C ASP A 29 0.26 10.75 -0.13
N SER A 30 0.94 9.60 0.01
CA SER A 30 1.21 8.68 -1.10
C SER A 30 -0.10 8.13 -1.65
N SER A 31 -0.31 8.42 -2.92
CA SER A 31 -1.49 8.11 -3.70
C SER A 31 -1.08 7.85 -5.16
N PRO A 32 -2.00 7.33 -6.00
CA PRO A 32 -1.82 7.24 -7.45
C PRO A 32 -1.31 8.51 -8.13
N GLU A 33 -1.64 9.68 -7.58
CA GLU A 33 -1.22 10.98 -8.15
C GLU A 33 0.24 11.33 -7.81
N THR A 34 0.75 10.83 -6.67
CA THR A 34 2.11 11.11 -6.20
C THR A 34 3.10 10.00 -6.55
N VAL A 35 2.63 8.76 -6.68
CA VAL A 35 3.44 7.59 -7.03
C VAL A 35 3.08 7.24 -8.46
N GLY A 36 3.92 7.66 -9.42
CA GLY A 36 3.63 7.53 -10.85
C GLY A 36 3.36 6.10 -11.32
N ASP A 37 3.96 5.10 -10.65
CA ASP A 37 3.77 3.67 -10.96
C ASP A 37 2.53 3.06 -10.29
N TRP A 38 1.78 3.85 -9.52
CA TRP A 38 0.52 3.43 -8.89
C TRP A 38 -0.66 3.69 -9.83
N ASP A 39 -0.60 3.04 -11.00
CA ASP A 39 -1.70 2.96 -11.96
C ASP A 39 -2.67 1.79 -11.60
N SER A 40 -3.58 1.45 -12.51
CA SER A 40 -4.50 0.32 -12.30
C SER A 40 -3.81 -1.03 -12.14
N LEU A 41 -2.65 -1.26 -12.80
CA LEU A 41 -1.89 -2.51 -12.68
C LEU A 41 -1.02 -2.52 -11.42
N GLY A 42 -0.44 -1.37 -11.08
CA GLY A 42 0.28 -1.16 -9.84
C GLY A 42 -0.61 -1.37 -8.63
N GLN A 43 -1.87 -0.93 -8.69
CA GLN A 43 -2.86 -1.17 -7.64
C GLN A 43 -3.17 -2.66 -7.47
N LEU A 44 -3.37 -3.41 -8.55
CA LEU A 44 -3.53 -4.88 -8.50
C LEU A 44 -2.30 -5.58 -7.91
N SER A 45 -1.10 -5.11 -8.27
CA SER A 45 0.16 -5.64 -7.74
C SER A 45 0.33 -5.38 -6.24
N LEU A 46 -0.11 -4.21 -5.77
CA LEU A 46 -0.12 -3.84 -4.36
C LEU A 46 -1.03 -4.76 -3.55
N ILE A 47 -2.26 -4.94 -4.04
CA ILE A 47 -3.27 -5.79 -3.43
C ILE A 47 -2.77 -7.22 -3.29
N GLN A 48 -2.29 -7.80 -4.40
CA GLN A 48 -1.76 -9.16 -4.41
C GLN A 48 -0.59 -9.32 -3.42
N SER A 49 0.27 -8.31 -3.32
CA SER A 49 1.39 -8.33 -2.37
C SER A 49 0.91 -8.28 -0.91
N ILE A 50 -0.13 -7.50 -0.61
CA ILE A 50 -0.76 -7.45 0.72
C ILE A 50 -1.43 -8.79 1.04
N GLU A 51 -2.24 -9.33 0.12
CA GLU A 51 -2.91 -10.62 0.25
C GLU A 51 -1.93 -11.74 0.56
N LEU A 52 -0.84 -11.84 -0.22
CA LEU A 52 0.22 -12.82 0.01
C LEU A 52 0.95 -12.61 1.34
N LYS A 53 1.20 -11.35 1.73
CA LYS A 53 1.96 -11.03 2.95
C LYS A 53 1.19 -11.33 4.23
N PHE A 54 -0.12 -11.06 4.21
CA PHE A 54 -1.01 -11.25 5.36
C PHE A 54 -1.80 -12.56 5.28
N ASN A 55 -1.69 -13.29 4.17
CA ASN A 55 -2.44 -14.51 3.88
C ASN A 55 -3.96 -14.27 4.00
N ILE A 56 -4.42 -13.15 3.43
CA ILE A 56 -5.81 -12.72 3.36
C ILE A 56 -6.26 -12.62 1.90
N THR A 57 -7.56 -12.50 1.68
CA THR A 57 -8.15 -12.17 0.38
C THR A 57 -9.02 -10.93 0.58
N MET A 58 -8.81 -9.91 -0.24
CA MET A 58 -9.55 -8.65 -0.15
C MET A 58 -10.62 -8.61 -1.25
N GLU A 59 -11.80 -8.10 -0.90
CA GLU A 59 -12.87 -7.93 -1.89
C GLU A 59 -12.62 -6.68 -2.75
N ILE A 60 -13.04 -6.71 -4.02
CA ILE A 60 -12.83 -5.61 -4.98
C ILE A 60 -13.37 -4.27 -4.47
N ASN A 61 -14.46 -4.28 -3.72
CA ASN A 61 -15.03 -3.12 -3.07
C ASN A 61 -14.17 -2.55 -1.93
N GLU A 62 -13.44 -3.39 -1.20
CA GLU A 62 -12.48 -2.92 -0.17
C GLU A 62 -11.23 -2.32 -0.81
N ILE A 63 -10.82 -2.88 -1.95
CA ILE A 63 -9.70 -2.42 -2.77
C ILE A 63 -9.87 -0.96 -3.21
N PHE A 64 -11.07 -0.56 -3.65
CA PHE A 64 -11.36 0.83 -4.03
C PHE A 64 -11.34 1.81 -2.84
N SER A 65 -11.36 1.30 -1.61
CA SER A 65 -11.20 2.14 -0.41
C SER A 65 -9.72 2.41 -0.09
N ILE A 66 -8.78 1.63 -0.65
CA ILE A 66 -7.33 1.84 -0.55
C ILE A 66 -6.86 2.90 -1.56
N LEU A 67 -7.56 4.03 -1.65
CA LEU A 67 -7.15 5.17 -2.49
C LEU A 67 -6.35 6.21 -1.70
N LYS A 68 -6.32 6.10 -0.37
CA LYS A 68 -5.53 6.97 0.51
C LYS A 68 -5.05 6.21 1.74
N VAL A 69 -3.81 6.48 2.14
CA VAL A 69 -3.26 6.04 3.43
C VAL A 69 -3.74 7.02 4.53
N GLU A 70 -5.06 7.15 4.70
CA GLU A 70 -5.65 7.86 5.83
C GLU A 70 -5.83 6.90 7.02
N ASP A 71 -5.69 7.44 8.24
CA ASP A 71 -5.76 6.73 9.54
C ASP A 71 -7.12 6.07 9.81
#